data_AF-A0A6A6AKA2-F1
#
_entry.id   AF-A0A6A6AKA2-F1
#
_cell.length_a   1.000
_cell.length_b   1.000
_cell.length_c   1.000
_cell.angle_alpha   90.00
_cell.angle_beta   90.00
_cell.angle_gamma   90.00
#
_symmetry.space_group_name_H-M   'P 1'
#
loop_
_entity.id
_entity.type
_entity.pdbx_description
1 polymer ?
#
loop_
_entity_poly.entity_id
_entity_poly.type
_entity_poly.pdbx_seq_one_letter_code
_entity_poly.pdbx_strand_id
1 'polypeptide(L)'
;MARVDEIKVIEKLKKLILDQVQALYGPKYASACTFSVITSRFHSGGTLNEIEYNAQAIVYIHPGSHAEWKLLVEGDTGSSTQQAVELLYRKVQGQVDQVTNKMGEGWIYNGVKVRNPDA
;
A
#
# COMPACT_ATOMS: atom_id res chain seq x y z
N MET A 1 -27.31 0.74 8.67
CA MET A 1 -26.29 1.57 9.37
C MET A 1 -24.86 1.02 9.21
N ALA A 2 -24.63 -0.30 9.26
CA ALA A 2 -23.29 -0.92 9.18
C ALA A 2 -22.39 -0.54 7.98
N ARG A 3 -22.96 -0.33 6.78
CA ARG A 3 -22.19 -0.08 5.55
C ARG A 3 -21.40 1.24 5.55
N VAL A 4 -21.90 2.26 6.26
CA VAL A 4 -21.22 3.57 6.35
C VAL A 4 -20.01 3.47 7.28
N ASP A 5 -20.11 2.69 8.36
CA ASP A 5 -19.02 2.50 9.31
C ASP A 5 -17.89 1.65 8.69
N GLU A 6 -18.25 0.64 7.88
CA GLU A 6 -17.30 -0.17 7.11
C GLU A 6 -16.48 0.69 6.12
N ILE A 7 -17.13 1.60 5.38
CA ILE A 7 -16.45 2.52 4.47
C ILE A 7 -15.46 3.41 5.23
N LYS A 8 -15.85 3.96 6.39
CA LYS A 8 -14.96 4.80 7.21
C LYS A 8 -13.75 4.03 7.73
N VAL A 9 -13.90 2.75 8.09
CA VAL A 9 -12.78 1.89 8.50
C VAL A 9 -11.83 1.65 7.33
N ILE A 10 -12.37 1.32 6.15
CA ILE A 10 -11.57 1.14 4.93
C ILE A 10 -10.80 2.41 4.57
N GLU A 11 -11.42 3.60 4.63
CA GLU A 11 -10.77 4.87 4.37
C GLU A 11 -9.60 5.14 5.33
N LYS A 12 -9.80 4.87 6.63
CA LYS A 12 -8.73 4.99 7.64
C LYS A 12 -7.57 4.04 7.35
N LEU A 13 -7.87 2.78 7.01
CA LEU A 13 -6.84 1.80 6.66
C LEU A 13 -6.08 2.20 5.39
N LYS A 14 -6.78 2.65 4.34
CA LYS A 14 -6.13 3.16 3.12
C LYS A 14 -5.20 4.33 3.41
N LYS A 15 -5.58 5.24 4.32
CA LYS A 15 -4.71 6.33 4.75
C LYS A 15 -3.44 5.82 5.42
N LEU A 16 -3.55 4.90 6.39
CA LEU A 16 -2.38 4.30 7.05
C LEU A 16 -1.45 3.59 6.07
N ILE A 17 -2.03 2.86 5.10
CA ILE A 17 -1.26 2.21 4.03
C ILE A 17 -0.54 3.26 3.18
N LEU A 18 -1.21 4.34 2.79
CA LEU A 18 -0.62 5.40 1.99
C LEU A 18 0.55 6.07 2.69
N ASP A 19 0.41 6.39 3.98
CA ASP A 19 1.48 7.00 4.77
C ASP A 19 2.73 6.09 4.79
N GLN A 20 2.54 4.78 4.99
CA GLN A 20 3.64 3.81 4.98
C GLN A 20 4.24 3.57 3.59
N VAL A 21 3.41 3.50 2.55
CA VAL A 21 3.85 3.36 1.16
C VAL A 21 4.65 4.58 0.73
N GLN A 22 4.23 5.79 1.10
CA GLN A 22 4.98 7.01 0.83
C GLN A 22 6.33 7.01 1.56
N ALA A 23 6.39 6.56 2.81
CA ALA A 23 7.66 6.42 3.53
C ALA A 23 8.61 5.41 2.85
N LEU A 24 8.10 4.27 2.39
CA LEU A 24 8.90 3.21 1.76
C LEU A 24 9.34 3.56 0.34
N TYR A 25 8.43 4.10 -0.46
CA TYR A 25 8.60 4.23 -1.91
C TYR A 25 8.77 5.67 -2.38
N GLY A 26 8.23 6.65 -1.63
CA GLY A 26 8.30 8.07 -1.95
C GLY A 26 9.69 8.57 -2.35
N PRO A 27 10.78 8.22 -1.64
CA PRO A 27 12.12 8.63 -2.01
C PRO A 27 12.61 8.21 -3.40
N LYS A 28 11.96 7.23 -4.05
CA LYS A 28 12.31 6.75 -5.41
C LYS A 28 11.60 7.51 -6.53
N TYR A 29 10.57 8.30 -6.20
CA TYR A 29 9.73 8.97 -7.18
C TYR A 29 9.89 10.49 -7.06
N ALA A 30 9.53 11.20 -8.12
CA ALA A 30 9.51 12.65 -8.08
C ALA A 30 8.56 13.15 -6.98
N SER A 31 8.90 14.28 -6.36
CA SER A 31 8.19 14.85 -5.21
C SER A 31 6.70 15.12 -5.43
N ALA A 32 6.25 15.13 -6.69
CA ALA A 32 4.88 15.41 -7.11
C ALA A 32 4.11 14.17 -7.60
N CYS A 33 4.65 12.96 -7.44
CA CYS A 33 3.93 11.73 -7.77
C CYS A 33 2.81 11.46 -6.76
N THR A 34 1.66 11.03 -7.26
CA THR A 34 0.50 10.69 -6.43
C THR A 34 0.45 9.19 -6.17
N PHE A 35 0.19 8.80 -4.93
CA PHE A 35 0.05 7.41 -4.50
C PHE A 35 -1.42 7.09 -4.26
N SER A 36 -1.83 5.84 -4.51
CA SER A 36 -3.21 5.42 -4.29
C SER A 36 -3.29 3.97 -3.82
N VAL A 37 -4.40 3.63 -3.16
CA VAL A 37 -4.77 2.25 -2.82
C VAL A 37 -6.06 1.90 -3.54
N ILE A 38 -5.94 1.04 -4.54
CA ILE A 38 -7.06 0.55 -5.35
C ILE A 38 -7.47 -0.84 -4.88
N THR A 39 -8.72 -1.19 -5.16
CA THR A 39 -9.31 -2.49 -4.81
C THR A 39 -10.00 -3.04 -6.03
N SER A 40 -9.68 -4.26 -6.40
CA SER A 40 -10.30 -4.98 -7.51
C SER A 40 -11.16 -6.14 -6.98
N ARG A 41 -12.12 -6.56 -7.79
CA ARG A 41 -13.01 -7.71 -7.55
C ARG A 41 -12.93 -8.63 -8.75
N PHE A 42 -12.73 -9.92 -8.53
CA PHE A 42 -12.66 -10.92 -9.60
C PHE A 42 -13.29 -12.24 -9.16
N HIS A 43 -13.52 -13.14 -10.12
CA HIS A 43 -14.05 -14.48 -9.87
C HIS A 43 -12.88 -15.46 -9.90
N SER A 44 -12.75 -16.26 -8.84
CA SER A 44 -11.76 -17.32 -8.79
C SER A 44 -12.25 -18.53 -9.60
N GLY A 45 -11.43 -19.02 -10.53
CA GLY A 45 -11.84 -19.95 -11.59
C GLY A 45 -12.26 -21.38 -11.15
N GLY A 46 -12.45 -21.63 -9.84
CA GLY A 46 -12.77 -22.95 -9.30
C GLY A 46 -14.26 -23.25 -9.15
N THR A 47 -15.08 -22.25 -8.84
CA THR A 47 -16.54 -22.37 -8.76
C THR A 47 -17.20 -21.06 -9.18
N LEU A 48 -18.33 -21.12 -9.88
CA LEU A 48 -19.02 -19.97 -10.49
C LEU A 48 -19.47 -18.86 -9.51
N ASN A 49 -19.25 -19.00 -8.20
CA ASN A 49 -19.79 -18.10 -7.17
C ASN A 49 -18.75 -17.54 -6.18
N GLU A 50 -17.46 -17.88 -6.29
CA GLU A 50 -16.46 -17.35 -5.36
C GLU A 50 -15.91 -16.01 -5.84
N ILE A 51 -16.32 -14.95 -5.15
CA ILE A 51 -15.88 -13.59 -5.39
C ILE A 51 -14.68 -13.31 -4.48
N GLU A 52 -13.56 -12.96 -5.09
CA GLU A 52 -12.37 -12.52 -4.39
C GLU A 52 -12.12 -11.03 -4.63
N TYR A 53 -11.49 -10.41 -3.65
CA TYR A 53 -11.06 -9.03 -3.66
C TYR A 53 -9.55 -8.96 -3.45
N ASN A 54 -8.90 -8.04 -4.16
CA ASN A 54 -7.48 -7.75 -3.96
C ASN A 54 -7.31 -6.23 -3.77
N ALA A 55 -6.37 -5.84 -2.90
CA ALA A 55 -6.00 -4.45 -2.70
C ALA A 55 -4.54 -4.23 -3.11
N GLN A 56 -4.30 -3.14 -3.82
CA GLN A 56 -3.00 -2.81 -4.42
C GLN A 56 -2.63 -1.36 -4.11
N ALA A 57 -1.39 -1.14 -3.72
CA ALA A 57 -0.79 0.19 -3.64
C ALA A 57 -0.09 0.52 -4.96
N ILE A 58 -0.38 1.70 -5.49
CA ILE A 58 0.09 2.15 -6.79
C ILE A 58 0.68 3.56 -6.69
N VAL A 59 1.50 3.92 -7.68
CA VAL A 59 1.95 5.30 -7.89
C VAL A 59 1.67 5.73 -9.32
N TYR A 60 1.14 6.93 -9.49
CA TYR A 60 1.03 7.57 -10.79
C TYR A 60 2.38 8.17 -11.17
N ILE A 61 2.94 7.72 -12.29
CA ILE A 61 4.34 7.99 -12.64
C ILE A 61 4.56 9.40 -13.20
N HIS A 62 3.49 10.07 -13.64
CA HIS A 62 3.53 11.43 -14.15
C HIS A 62 2.79 12.37 -13.20
N PRO A 63 3.45 13.42 -12.64
CA PRO A 63 2.80 14.41 -11.81
C PRO A 63 1.57 15.04 -12.50
N GLY A 64 0.44 15.09 -11.80
CA GLY A 64 -0.80 15.68 -12.32
C GLY A 64 -1.54 14.84 -13.37
N SER A 65 -1.08 13.63 -13.68
CA SER A 65 -1.74 12.70 -14.61
C SER A 65 -2.07 11.38 -13.92
N HIS A 66 -3.24 10.83 -14.25
CA HIS A 66 -3.67 9.49 -13.80
C HIS A 66 -3.63 8.44 -14.93
N ALA A 67 -3.06 8.78 -16.09
CA ALA A 67 -3.06 7.90 -17.26
C ALA A 67 -2.13 6.69 -17.12
N GLU A 68 -1.00 6.88 -16.44
CA GLU A 68 0.02 5.85 -16.27
C GLU A 68 0.34 5.66 -14.79
N TRP A 69 0.34 4.40 -14.35
CA TRP A 69 0.61 4.04 -12.98
C TRP A 69 1.42 2.75 -12.90
N LYS A 70 2.13 2.60 -11.79
CA LYS A 70 2.95 1.43 -11.48
C LYS A 70 2.47 0.78 -10.19
N LEU A 71 2.36 -0.55 -10.21
CA LEU A 71 2.11 -1.35 -9.03
C LEU A 71 3.34 -1.33 -8.11
N LEU A 72 3.13 -0.99 -6.83
CA LEU A 72 4.17 -0.97 -5.80
C LEU A 72 4.11 -2.22 -4.92
N VAL A 73 2.92 -2.49 -4.38
CA VAL A 73 2.66 -3.59 -3.46
C VAL A 73 1.27 -4.12 -3.72
N GLU A 74 1.15 -5.43 -3.73
CA GLU A 74 -0.11 -6.15 -3.87
C GLU A 74 -0.34 -7.00 -2.61
N GLY A 75 -1.49 -6.85 -1.96
CA GLY A 75 -1.90 -7.70 -0.86
C GLY A 75 -2.41 -9.06 -1.33
N ASP A 76 -2.52 -9.99 -0.39
CA ASP A 76 -3.18 -11.28 -0.64
C ASP A 76 -4.69 -11.08 -0.87
N THR A 77 -5.33 -12.08 -1.46
CA THR A 77 -6.75 -12.00 -1.80
C THR A 77 -7.63 -12.22 -0.56
N GLY A 78 -8.77 -11.56 -0.52
CA GLY A 78 -9.74 -11.63 0.57
C GLY A 78 -11.16 -11.83 0.06
N SER A 79 -12.03 -12.31 0.94
CA SER A 79 -13.47 -12.52 0.68
C SER A 79 -14.29 -11.23 0.72
N SER A 80 -13.69 -10.11 1.14
CA SER A 80 -14.31 -8.78 1.18
C SER A 80 -13.30 -7.68 0.86
N THR A 81 -13.80 -6.50 0.49
CA THR A 81 -12.93 -5.32 0.27
C THR A 81 -12.18 -4.94 1.54
N GLN A 82 -12.82 -5.00 2.72
CA GLN A 82 -12.15 -4.72 3.99
C GLN A 82 -11.00 -5.71 4.23
N GLN A 83 -11.26 -7.02 4.07
CA GLN A 83 -10.24 -8.04 4.28
C GLN A 83 -9.06 -7.85 3.32
N ALA A 84 -9.32 -7.56 2.04
CA ALA A 84 -8.25 -7.30 1.07
C ALA A 84 -7.38 -6.09 1.46
N VAL A 85 -7.99 -5.02 1.97
CA VAL A 85 -7.26 -3.83 2.44
C VAL A 85 -6.47 -4.13 3.72
N GLU A 86 -7.01 -4.92 4.65
CA GLU A 86 -6.28 -5.37 5.85
C GLU A 86 -5.06 -6.24 5.49
N LEU A 87 -5.21 -7.14 4.51
CA LEU A 87 -4.12 -7.98 4.01
C LEU A 87 -3.00 -7.16 3.36
N LEU A 88 -3.36 -6.15 2.55
CA LEU A 88 -2.39 -5.19 2.03
C LEU A 88 -1.69 -4.43 3.16
N TYR A 89 -2.42 -3.96 4.18
CA TYR A 89 -1.85 -3.26 5.32
C TYR A 89 -0.81 -4.11 6.05
N ARG A 90 -1.12 -5.36 6.38
CA ARG A 90 -0.17 -6.29 7.02
C ARG A 90 1.10 -6.48 6.20
N LYS A 91 0.96 -6.60 4.87
CA LYS A 91 2.10 -6.76 3.96
C LYS A 91 2.99 -5.52 3.92
N VAL A 92 2.39 -4.34 3.82
CA VAL A 92 3.11 -3.06 3.85
C VAL A 92 3.79 -2.85 5.20
N GLN A 93 3.11 -3.14 6.31
CA GLN A 93 3.68 -3.07 7.65
C GLN A 93 4.90 -3.97 7.79
N GLY A 94 4.84 -5.22 7.29
CA GLY A 94 6.00 -6.11 7.28
C GLY A 94 7.19 -5.56 6.49
N GLN A 95 6.96 -4.83 5.40
CA GLN A 95 8.05 -4.14 4.67
C GLN A 95 8.62 -2.95 5.45
N VAL A 96 7.76 -2.17 6.12
CA VAL A 96 8.21 -1.10 7.02
C VAL A 96 9.10 -1.68 8.12
N ASP A 97 8.65 -2.74 8.79
CA ASP A 97 9.39 -3.39 9.86
C ASP A 97 10.77 -3.89 9.39
N GLN A 98 10.86 -4.43 8.18
CA GLN A 98 12.14 -4.86 7.60
C GLN A 98 13.14 -3.72 7.40
N VAL A 99 12.66 -2.50 7.14
CA VAL A 99 13.49 -1.30 7.00
C VAL A 99 13.83 -0.75 8.38
N THR A 100 12.83 -0.51 9.22
CA THR A 100 12.99 0.16 10.52
C THR A 100 13.78 -0.69 11.53
N ASN A 101 13.68 -2.02 11.49
CA ASN A 101 14.50 -2.91 12.34
C ASN A 101 16.00 -2.79 12.07
N LYS A 102 16.40 -2.22 10.93
CA LYS A 102 17.81 -1.97 10.57
C LYS A 102 18.24 -0.54 10.85
N MET A 103 17.33 0.32 11.34
CA MET A 103 17.58 1.74 11.56
C MET A 103 17.88 2.00 13.04
N GLY A 104 18.94 2.77 13.29
CA GLY A 104 19.11 3.49 14.54
C GLY A 104 18.43 4.86 14.51
N GLU A 105 18.32 5.50 15.67
CA GLU A 105 17.91 6.90 15.74
C GLU A 105 18.85 7.79 14.89
N GLY A 106 18.28 8.73 14.13
CA GLY A 106 19.03 9.62 13.22
C GLY A 106 19.45 9.00 11.88
N TRP A 107 19.26 7.69 11.67
CA TRP A 107 19.64 7.04 10.42
C TRP A 107 18.70 7.43 9.28
N ILE A 108 19.23 7.45 8.05
CA ILE A 108 18.52 7.91 6.86
C ILE A 108 18.15 6.72 5.98
N TYR A 109 16.87 6.66 5.58
CA TYR A 109 16.39 5.78 4.53
C TYR A 109 16.07 6.58 3.26
N ASN A 110 16.58 6.12 2.12
CA ASN A 110 16.40 6.80 0.82
C ASN A 110 15.56 5.98 -0.18
N GLY A 111 14.73 5.06 0.30
CA GLY A 111 13.96 4.15 -0.55
C GLY A 111 14.74 2.89 -0.95
N VAL A 112 16.08 2.90 -0.93
CA VAL A 112 16.89 1.76 -1.37
C VAL A 112 17.66 1.16 -0.21
N LYS A 113 18.35 2.02 0.55
CA LYS A 113 19.22 1.60 1.65
C LYS A 113 19.04 2.48 2.86
N VAL A 114 19.36 1.89 4.00
CA VAL A 114 19.54 2.59 5.27
C VAL A 114 21.02 2.97 5.38
N ARG A 115 21.30 4.19 5.86
CA ARG A 115 22.66 4.65 6.15
C ARG A 115 22.73 5.41 7.47
N ASN A 116 23.82 5.21 8.20
CA ASN A 116 24.21 6.07 9.30
C ASN A 116 24.90 7.33 8.71
N PRO A 117 24.39 8.56 8.96
CA PRO A 117 25.04 9.77 8.47
C PRO A 117 26.40 10.05 9.13
N ASP A 118 26.68 9.47 10.30
CA ASP A 118 27.88 9.71 11.10
C ASP A 118 28.96 8.61 10.96
N ALA A 119 28.76 7.63 10.06
CA ALA A 119 29.67 6.51 9.83
C ALA A 119 30.61 6.71 8.64
#